data_AF-A0A5J4J361-F1
#
_entry.id   AF-A0A5J4J361-F1
#
_cell.length_a   1.000
_cell.length_b   1.000
_cell.length_c   1.000
_cell.angle_alpha   90.00
_cell.angle_beta   90.00
_cell.angle_gamma   90.00
#
_symmetry.space_group_name_H-M   'P 1'
#
loop_
_entity.id
_entity.type
_entity.pdbx_description
1 polymer ?
#
loop_
_entity_poly.entity_id
_entity_poly.type
_entity_poly.pdbx_seq_one_letter_code
_entity_poly.pdbx_strand_id
1 'polypeptide(L)'
;MIPGLAGFLIILPFGIFNTSIGNVSLNGYEDVSSLSMLYWLAVTISIISYILMLVALYYLKRTERYFLDNNLLKKQVIKNLDNSGLYLVISAIAVTVSYLLTWIADFNGTTISVQYGNNIFVPLFIIIVGLFFKLISNTLKNVRLMKAEHDLTI
;
A
#
# COMPACT_ATOMS: atom_id res chain seq x y z
N MET A 1 -2.62 -9.33 -12.59
CA MET A 1 -3.04 -8.59 -11.37
C MET A 1 -4.44 -7.96 -11.49
N ILE A 2 -4.80 -7.37 -12.64
CA ILE A 2 -6.18 -6.94 -13.00
C ILE A 2 -7.26 -8.06 -12.92
N PRO A 3 -6.97 -9.35 -13.17
CA PRO A 3 -8.00 -10.40 -13.15
C PRO A 3 -8.64 -10.64 -11.77
N GLY A 4 -7.91 -10.39 -10.67
CA GLY A 4 -8.41 -10.69 -9.32
C GLY A 4 -9.54 -9.77 -8.86
N LEU A 5 -9.41 -8.47 -9.17
CA LEU A 5 -10.40 -7.46 -8.77
C LEU A 5 -11.67 -7.55 -9.64
N ALA A 6 -11.49 -7.84 -10.94
CA ALA A 6 -12.60 -8.12 -11.85
C ALA A 6 -13.33 -9.43 -11.48
N GLY A 7 -12.59 -10.49 -11.12
CA GLY A 7 -13.18 -11.75 -10.64
C GLY A 7 -13.99 -11.57 -9.35
N PHE A 8 -13.47 -10.77 -8.41
CA PHE A 8 -14.19 -10.47 -7.16
C PHE A 8 -15.51 -9.71 -7.42
N LEU A 9 -15.51 -8.71 -8.31
CA LEU A 9 -16.71 -7.96 -8.69
C LEU A 9 -17.78 -8.82 -9.38
N ILE A 10 -17.37 -9.82 -10.16
CA ILE A 10 -18.30 -10.72 -10.87
C ILE A 10 -18.91 -11.73 -9.90
N ILE A 11 -18.16 -12.24 -8.92
CA ILE A 11 -18.64 -13.26 -7.96
C ILE A 11 -19.52 -12.63 -6.88
N LEU A 12 -19.26 -11.36 -6.53
CA LEU A 12 -19.99 -10.60 -5.50
C LEU A 12 -21.51 -10.67 -5.61
N PRO A 13 -22.18 -10.46 -6.78
CA PRO A 13 -23.64 -10.54 -6.91
C PRO A 13 -24.22 -11.96 -6.81
N PHE A 14 -23.39 -13.00 -6.90
CA PHE A 14 -23.86 -14.39 -6.82
C PHE A 14 -23.86 -14.94 -5.39
N GLY A 15 -23.24 -14.24 -4.42
CA GLY A 15 -23.19 -14.67 -3.02
C GLY A 15 -22.33 -15.92 -2.78
N ILE A 16 -21.65 -16.43 -3.82
CA ILE A 16 -20.82 -17.65 -3.76
C ILE A 16 -19.39 -17.25 -3.39
N PHE A 17 -19.21 -16.75 -2.18
CA PHE A 17 -17.88 -16.46 -1.63
C PHE A 17 -17.76 -17.09 -0.25
N ASN A 18 -16.65 -17.80 -0.04
CA ASN A 18 -16.20 -18.22 1.27
C ASN A 18 -14.90 -17.46 1.53
N THR A 19 -15.02 -16.36 2.28
CA THR A 19 -13.90 -15.44 2.54
C THR A 19 -13.87 -15.09 4.00
N SER A 20 -12.68 -15.00 4.58
CA SER A 20 -12.49 -14.52 5.95
C SER A 20 -12.19 -13.03 5.95
N ILE A 21 -12.92 -12.25 6.76
CA ILE A 21 -12.50 -10.89 7.15
C ILE A 21 -12.05 -10.98 8.62
N GLY A 22 -10.75 -10.92 8.87
CA GLY A 22 -10.21 -11.26 10.20
C GLY A 22 -10.47 -12.73 10.53
N ASN A 23 -11.05 -13.00 11.71
CA ASN A 23 -11.47 -14.35 12.12
C ASN A 23 -12.92 -14.70 11.74
N VAL A 24 -13.67 -13.79 11.13
CA VAL A 24 -15.07 -14.04 10.76
C VAL A 24 -15.09 -14.68 9.38
N SER A 25 -15.47 -15.96 9.33
CA SER A 25 -15.79 -16.65 8.07
C SER A 25 -17.14 -16.15 7.56
N LEU A 26 -17.15 -15.56 6.36
CA LEU A 26 -18.37 -15.12 5.70
C LEU A 26 -18.74 -16.15 4.65
N ASN A 27 -19.90 -16.79 4.83
CA ASN A 27 -20.44 -17.81 3.95
C ASN A 27 -21.74 -17.34 3.27
N GLY A 28 -21.83 -16.05 2.95
CA GLY A 28 -22.97 -15.45 2.25
C GLY A 28 -23.30 -14.04 2.72
N TYR A 29 -24.43 -13.51 2.23
CA TYR A 29 -24.85 -12.13 2.53
C TYR A 29 -25.36 -11.91 3.95
N GLU A 30 -25.94 -12.94 4.58
CA GLU A 30 -26.46 -12.83 5.94
C GLU A 30 -25.34 -12.49 6.92
N ASP A 31 -24.19 -13.16 6.80
CA ASP A 31 -23.02 -12.90 7.64
C ASP A 31 -22.45 -11.50 7.41
N VAL A 32 -22.41 -11.02 6.15
CA VAL A 32 -21.96 -9.67 5.79
C VAL A 32 -22.83 -8.59 6.44
N SER A 33 -24.14 -8.81 6.51
CA SER A 33 -25.08 -7.85 7.09
C SER A 33 -24.96 -7.73 8.62
N SER A 34 -24.40 -8.76 9.27
CA SER A 34 -24.18 -8.79 10.73
C SER A 34 -22.88 -8.14 11.20
N LEU A 35 -22.00 -7.75 10.26
CA LEU A 35 -20.70 -7.17 10.58
C LEU A 35 -20.81 -5.80 11.25
N SER A 36 -20.01 -5.60 12.30
CA SER A 36 -19.86 -4.31 12.97
C SER A 36 -19.38 -3.22 12.01
N MET A 37 -19.79 -1.97 12.24
CA MET A 37 -19.39 -0.82 11.43
C MET A 37 -17.86 -0.64 11.33
N LEU A 38 -17.10 -1.12 12.33
CA LEU A 38 -15.64 -1.13 12.31
C LEU A 38 -15.05 -1.96 11.17
N TYR A 39 -15.71 -3.07 10.79
CA TYR A 39 -15.29 -3.88 9.65
C TYR A 39 -15.44 -3.14 8.33
N TRP A 40 -16.56 -2.42 8.15
CA TRP A 40 -16.78 -1.58 6.97
C TRP A 40 -15.76 -0.44 6.88
N LEU A 41 -15.39 0.18 8.01
CA LEU A 41 -14.31 1.15 8.06
C LEU A 41 -12.96 0.53 7.69
N ALA A 42 -12.64 -0.67 8.21
CA ALA A 42 -11.41 -1.35 7.85
C ALA A 42 -11.33 -1.69 6.35
N VAL A 43 -12.43 -2.16 5.75
CA VAL A 43 -12.52 -2.47 4.31
C VAL A 43 -12.35 -1.22 3.46
N THR A 44 -13.02 -0.11 3.79
CA THR A 44 -12.89 1.15 3.05
C THR A 44 -11.47 1.70 3.09
N ILE A 45 -10.80 1.65 4.25
CA ILE A 45 -9.39 2.03 4.40
C ILE A 45 -8.48 1.11 3.57
N SER A 46 -8.78 -0.19 3.51
CA SER A 46 -8.03 -1.15 2.67
C SER A 46 -8.17 -0.86 1.17
N ILE A 47 -9.35 -0.44 0.70
CA ILE A 47 -9.55 -0.03 -0.69
C ILE A 47 -8.73 1.24 -0.99
N ILE A 48 -8.75 2.22 -0.09
CA ILE A 48 -7.97 3.46 -0.23
C ILE A 48 -6.47 3.16 -0.24
N SER A 49 -5.99 2.29 0.63
CA SER A 49 -4.57 1.91 0.68
C SER A 49 -4.13 1.21 -0.61
N TYR A 50 -5.00 0.37 -1.18
CA TYR A 50 -4.75 -0.26 -2.48
C TYR A 50 -4.64 0.77 -3.61
N ILE A 51 -5.54 1.77 -3.66
CA ILE A 51 -5.47 2.87 -4.63
C ILE A 51 -4.16 3.66 -4.46
N LEU A 52 -3.77 3.98 -3.22
CA LEU A 52 -2.51 4.67 -2.94
C LEU A 52 -1.29 3.86 -3.43
N MET A 53 -1.31 2.54 -3.26
CA MET A 53 -0.26 1.67 -3.77
C MET A 53 -0.20 1.69 -5.31
N LEU A 54 -1.34 1.68 -5.99
CA LEU A 54 -1.39 1.84 -7.46
C LEU A 54 -0.84 3.20 -7.91
N VAL A 55 -1.17 4.27 -7.19
CA VAL A 55 -0.62 5.61 -7.46
C VAL A 55 0.90 5.62 -7.28
N ALA A 56 1.42 4.98 -6.24
CA ALA A 56 2.86 4.85 -6.06
C ALA A 56 3.53 4.13 -7.24
N LEU A 57 2.97 2.99 -7.67
CA LEU A 57 3.44 2.25 -8.85
C LEU A 57 3.37 3.06 -10.14
N TYR A 58 2.35 3.92 -10.29
CA TYR A 58 2.25 4.82 -11.43
C TYR A 58 3.42 5.81 -11.48
N TYR A 59 3.79 6.41 -10.34
CA TYR A 59 4.98 7.26 -10.27
C TYR A 59 6.27 6.49 -10.58
N LEU A 60 6.39 5.26 -10.09
CA LEU A 60 7.54 4.40 -10.36
C LEU A 60 7.67 4.05 -11.85
N LYS A 61 6.57 3.67 -12.50
CA LYS A 61 6.53 3.42 -13.95
C LYS A 61 6.92 4.64 -14.78
N ARG A 62 6.59 5.84 -14.31
CA ARG A 62 7.02 7.08 -14.97
C ARG A 62 8.53 7.30 -14.83
N THR A 63 9.14 6.82 -13.76
CA THR A 63 10.58 6.88 -13.52
C THR A 63 11.36 5.93 -14.44
N GLU A 64 10.83 4.73 -14.70
CA GLU A 64 11.44 3.72 -15.58
C GLU A 64 11.80 4.26 -16.97
N ARG A 65 10.93 5.10 -17.57
CA ARG A 65 11.19 5.71 -18.88
C ARG A 65 12.48 6.54 -18.90
N TYR A 66 12.78 7.23 -17.80
CA TYR A 66 14.00 8.04 -17.69
C TYR A 66 15.24 7.21 -17.37
N PHE A 67 15.08 5.99 -16.84
CA PHE A 67 16.18 5.01 -16.72
C PHE A 67 16.65 4.56 -18.09
N LEU A 68 15.73 4.29 -19.02
CA LEU A 68 16.04 3.90 -20.40
C LEU A 68 16.77 5.02 -21.17
N ASP A 69 16.46 6.28 -20.86
CA ASP A 69 17.09 7.46 -21.47
C ASP A 69 18.45 7.85 -20.82
N ASN A 70 19.01 7.01 -19.93
CA ASN A 70 20.26 7.28 -19.17
C ASN A 70 20.28 8.60 -18.39
N ASN A 71 19.12 9.15 -18.03
CA ASN A 71 19.01 10.50 -17.49
C ASN A 71 18.47 10.52 -16.04
N LEU A 72 19.16 9.78 -15.18
CA LEU A 72 18.78 9.52 -13.78
C LEU A 72 18.81 10.77 -12.89
N LEU A 73 19.61 11.78 -13.25
CA LEU A 73 19.76 13.01 -12.48
C LEU A 73 18.68 14.05 -12.80
N LYS A 74 17.73 13.74 -13.70
CA LYS A 74 16.59 14.64 -13.97
C LYS A 74 15.80 14.90 -12.69
N LYS A 75 15.44 16.16 -12.48
CA LYS A 75 14.58 16.59 -11.35
C LYS A 75 13.27 15.81 -11.28
N GLN A 76 12.74 15.39 -12.43
CA GLN A 76 11.51 14.61 -12.52
C GLN A 76 11.66 13.19 -11.93
N VAL A 77 12.82 12.53 -12.13
CA VAL A 77 13.10 11.18 -11.59
C VAL A 77 13.12 11.25 -10.07
N ILE A 78 13.88 12.19 -9.50
CA ILE A 78 13.99 12.43 -8.06
C ILE A 78 12.59 12.70 -7.46
N LYS A 79 11.80 13.60 -8.08
CA LYS A 79 10.47 13.93 -7.60
C LYS A 79 9.50 12.74 -7.66
N ASN A 80 9.51 11.98 -8.76
CA ASN A 80 8.65 10.81 -8.91
C ASN A 80 9.02 9.72 -7.90
N LEU A 81 10.30 9.50 -7.63
CA LEU A 81 10.77 8.49 -6.68
C LEU A 81 10.47 8.87 -5.23
N ASP A 82 10.62 10.16 -4.87
CA ASP A 82 10.21 10.69 -3.56
C ASP A 82 8.70 10.52 -3.34
N ASN A 83 7.90 10.93 -4.34
CA ASN A 83 6.44 10.77 -4.30
C ASN A 83 6.05 9.29 -4.19
N SER A 84 6.65 8.42 -5.01
CA SER A 84 6.39 6.98 -4.94
C SER A 84 6.69 6.41 -3.55
N GLY A 85 7.83 6.79 -2.97
CA GLY A 85 8.20 6.37 -1.62
C GLY A 85 7.20 6.86 -0.56
N LEU A 86 6.79 8.13 -0.65
CA LEU A 86 5.78 8.71 0.24
C LEU A 86 4.44 7.97 0.16
N TYR A 87 3.92 7.74 -1.05
CA TYR A 87 2.64 7.05 -1.24
C TYR A 87 2.69 5.60 -0.73
N LEU A 88 3.82 4.90 -0.90
CA LEU A 88 4.01 3.57 -0.30
C LEU A 88 3.99 3.62 1.24
N VAL A 89 4.71 4.56 1.85
CA VAL A 89 4.70 4.72 3.32
C VAL A 89 3.29 5.03 3.83
N ILE A 90 2.55 5.94 3.19
CA ILE A 90 1.17 6.25 3.57
C ILE A 90 0.27 5.02 3.41
N SER A 91 0.44 4.25 2.33
CA SER A 91 -0.33 3.02 2.12
C SER A 91 -0.03 1.95 3.18
N ALA A 92 1.22 1.80 3.62
CA ALA A 92 1.61 0.89 4.68
C ALA A 92 0.99 1.26 6.04
N ILE A 93 0.96 2.56 6.34
CA ILE A 93 0.29 3.08 7.55
C ILE A 93 -1.21 2.79 7.47
N ALA A 94 -1.85 3.06 6.33
CA ALA A 94 -3.28 2.79 6.14
C ALA A 94 -3.62 1.28 6.29
N VAL A 95 -2.80 0.39 5.73
CA VAL A 95 -2.96 -1.07 5.92
C VAL A 95 -2.81 -1.45 7.40
N THR A 96 -1.82 -0.90 8.09
CA THR A 96 -1.64 -1.12 9.54
C THR A 96 -2.87 -0.68 10.33
N VAL A 97 -3.42 0.50 10.02
CA VAL A 97 -4.64 1.00 10.68
C VAL A 97 -5.84 0.09 10.39
N SER A 98 -5.99 -0.40 9.16
CA SER A 98 -7.04 -1.36 8.82
C SER A 98 -6.94 -2.64 9.65
N TYR A 99 -5.73 -3.17 9.83
CA TYR A 99 -5.50 -4.36 10.67
C TYR A 99 -5.80 -4.10 12.16
N LEU A 100 -5.44 -2.93 12.67
CA LEU A 100 -5.79 -2.54 14.03
C LEU A 100 -7.31 -2.43 14.22
N LEU A 101 -8.03 -1.88 13.25
CA LEU A 101 -9.50 -1.78 13.30
C LEU A 101 -10.16 -3.16 13.29
N THR A 102 -9.70 -4.08 12.43
CA THR A 102 -10.21 -5.47 12.44
C THR A 102 -9.92 -6.16 13.77
N TRP A 103 -8.73 -5.93 14.34
CA TRP A 103 -8.37 -6.52 15.63
C TRP A 103 -9.21 -5.97 16.79
N ILE A 104 -9.51 -4.67 16.80
CA ILE A 104 -10.43 -4.06 17.77
C ILE A 104 -11.85 -4.59 17.58
N ALA A 105 -12.30 -4.76 16.34
CA ALA A 105 -13.64 -5.27 16.04
C ALA A 105 -13.83 -6.72 16.52
N ASP A 106 -12.77 -7.51 16.54
CA ASP A 106 -12.76 -8.89 17.07
C ASP A 106 -12.55 -8.99 18.58
N PHE A 107 -12.36 -7.86 19.26
CA PHE A 107 -12.06 -7.85 20.69
C PHE A 107 -13.32 -8.12 21.53
N ASN A 108 -13.62 -9.40 21.79
CA ASN A 108 -14.75 -9.84 22.61
C ASN A 108 -14.44 -9.91 24.13
N GLY A 109 -13.39 -9.24 24.61
CA GLY A 109 -13.09 -9.07 26.04
C GLY A 109 -12.60 -10.31 26.82
N THR A 110 -12.72 -11.52 26.28
CA THR A 110 -12.38 -12.76 26.99
C THR A 110 -11.03 -13.36 26.61
N THR A 111 -10.49 -13.04 25.42
CA THR A 111 -9.19 -13.54 24.95
C THR A 111 -8.49 -12.52 24.06
N ILE A 112 -7.27 -12.12 24.44
CA ILE A 112 -6.37 -11.36 23.57
C ILE A 112 -5.72 -12.35 22.59
N SER A 113 -6.43 -12.73 21.54
CA SER A 113 -5.76 -13.37 20.40
C SER A 113 -5.13 -12.25 19.57
N VAL A 114 -3.82 -12.07 19.70
CA VAL A 114 -3.06 -11.33 18.68
C VAL A 114 -3.16 -12.19 17.42
N GLN A 115 -4.06 -11.83 16.51
CA GLN A 115 -4.29 -12.58 15.28
C GLN A 115 -3.09 -12.36 14.35
N TYR A 116 -2.06 -13.20 14.53
CA TYR A 116 -0.92 -13.31 13.63
C TYR A 116 -1.28 -13.89 12.24
N GLY A 117 -2.57 -14.15 11.98
CA GLY A 117 -3.07 -14.66 10.69
C GLY A 117 -3.08 -13.61 9.57
N ASN A 118 -3.25 -12.32 9.91
CA ASN A 118 -2.99 -11.25 8.95
C ASN A 118 -1.48 -11.07 8.87
N ASN A 119 -0.90 -11.34 7.69
CA ASN A 119 0.53 -11.21 7.42
C ASN A 119 1.02 -9.79 7.76
N ILE A 120 1.44 -9.57 9.01
CA ILE A 120 2.00 -8.29 9.48
C ILE A 120 3.25 -7.91 8.69
N PHE A 121 3.86 -8.89 8.03
CA PHE A 121 4.92 -8.73 7.05
C PHE A 121 4.52 -7.89 5.83
N VAL A 122 3.24 -7.83 5.44
CA VAL A 122 2.78 -7.03 4.29
C VAL A 122 2.97 -5.53 4.51
N PRO A 123 2.38 -4.88 5.54
CA PRO A 123 2.61 -3.46 5.77
C PRO A 123 4.09 -3.16 6.06
N LEU A 124 4.79 -4.09 6.74
CA LEU A 124 6.22 -3.97 7.02
C LEU A 124 7.08 -4.01 5.75
N PHE A 125 6.73 -4.88 4.80
CA PHE A 125 7.37 -4.92 3.48
C PHE A 125 7.11 -3.62 2.70
N ILE A 126 5.86 -3.14 2.67
CA ILE A 126 5.49 -1.93 1.93
C ILE A 126 6.23 -0.70 2.49
N ILE A 127 6.35 -0.57 3.82
CA ILE A 127 7.07 0.56 4.43
C ILE A 127 8.57 0.48 4.14
N ILE A 128 9.19 -0.70 4.16
CA ILE A 128 10.61 -0.88 3.79
C ILE A 128 10.84 -0.41 2.35
N VAL A 129 10.01 -0.84 1.41
CA VAL A 129 10.12 -0.45 0.00
C VAL A 129 9.89 1.06 -0.17
N GLY A 130 8.91 1.64 0.53
CA GLY A 130 8.66 3.07 0.51
C GLY A 130 9.84 3.90 1.03
N LEU A 131 10.43 3.50 2.14
CA LEU A 131 11.62 4.13 2.71
C LEU A 131 12.84 3.98 1.80
N PHE A 132 13.00 2.82 1.16
CA PHE A 132 14.06 2.58 0.20
C PHE A 132 14.01 3.56 -0.99
N PHE A 133 12.83 3.78 -1.57
CA PHE A 133 12.68 4.77 -2.65
C PHE A 133 12.95 6.20 -2.19
N LYS A 134 12.55 6.55 -0.96
CA LYS A 134 12.84 7.86 -0.38
C LYS A 134 14.35 8.06 -0.16
N LEU A 135 15.04 7.03 0.30
CA LEU A 135 16.50 7.03 0.46
C LEU A 135 17.20 7.26 -0.89
N ILE A 136 16.84 6.49 -1.93
CA ILE A 136 17.43 6.66 -3.26
C ILE A 136 17.17 8.07 -3.80
N SER A 137 15.95 8.59 -3.62
CA SER A 137 15.60 9.94 -4.07
C SER A 137 16.49 11.01 -3.45
N ASN A 138 16.72 10.93 -2.13
CA ASN A 138 17.63 11.83 -1.43
C ASN A 138 19.07 11.71 -1.92
N THR A 139 19.56 10.48 -2.12
CA THR A 139 20.90 10.26 -2.66
C THR A 139 21.05 10.88 -4.06
N LEU A 140 20.09 10.65 -4.96
CA LEU A 140 20.11 11.24 -6.30
C LEU A 140 20.04 12.77 -6.28
N LYS A 141 19.28 13.35 -5.33
CA LYS A 141 19.24 14.80 -5.12
C LYS A 141 20.62 15.35 -4.74
N ASN A 142 21.32 14.68 -3.82
CA ASN A 142 22.66 15.09 -3.38
C ASN A 142 23.69 14.96 -4.50
N VAL A 143 23.69 13.85 -5.23
CA VAL A 143 24.59 13.64 -6.39
C VAL A 143 24.38 14.73 -7.45
N ARG A 144 23.12 15.10 -7.72
CA ARG A 144 22.82 16.18 -8.68
C ARG A 144 23.36 17.54 -8.21
N LEU A 145 23.24 17.85 -6.92
CA LEU A 145 23.77 19.11 -6.36
C LEU A 145 25.29 19.16 -6.48
N MET A 146 25.98 18.08 -6.09
CA MET A 146 27.44 17.97 -6.23
C MET A 146 27.91 18.12 -7.68
N LYS A 147 27.18 17.50 -8.63
CA LYS A 147 27.49 17.66 -10.06
C LYS A 147 27.31 19.11 -10.52
N ALA A 148 26.23 19.77 -10.10
CA ALA A 148 25.98 21.16 -10.47
C ALA A 148 27.03 22.13 -9.88
N GLU A 149 27.51 21.87 -8.66
CA GLU A 149 28.61 22.64 -8.05
C GLU A 149 29.92 22.43 -8.81
N HIS A 150 30.24 21.18 -9.20
CA HIS A 150 31.43 20.88 -9.99
C HIS A 150 31.42 21.57 -11.37
N ASP A 151 30.29 21.50 -12.07
CA ASP A 151 30.11 22.14 -13.39
C ASP A 151 30.16 23.68 -13.33
N LEU A 152 30.02 24.29 -12.15
CA LEU A 152 30.15 25.74 -11.92
C LEU A 152 31.57 26.18 -11.55
N THR A 153 32.43 25.23 -11.18
CA THR A 153 33.78 25.52 -10.66
C THR A 153 34.88 25.30 -11.71
N ILE A 154 34.58 24.56 -12.78
CA ILE A 154 35.42 24.38 -13.98
C ILE A 154 34.95 25.34 -15.06
#